data_AF-Q6TR86-F1
#
_entry.id   AF-Q6TR86-F1
#
_cell.length_a   1.000
_cell.length_b   1.000
_cell.length_c   1.000
_cell.angle_alpha   90.00
_cell.angle_beta   90.00
_cell.angle_gamma   90.00
#
_symmetry.space_group_name_H-M   'P 1'
#
loop_
_entity.id
_entity.type
_entity.pdbx_description
1 polymer ?
#
loop_
_entity_poly.entity_id
_entity_poly.type
_entity_poly.pdbx_seq_one_letter_code
_entity_poly.pdbx_strand_id
1 'polypeptide(L)'
;EPAPLFTPQAESIIADKYIVKFKDDIARIATDDTVSALTSKADFVYEHAFHGFAGSLTKEELKMLREHPGVDFIEKDALMRISGLTEQSGAPWGLGRISHRNRGSTTYRYDDSAGEGTCVYIIDTGIEASHPEFEGRATFLRSFISGQETDGHGHGTRCAGTMGSKSYGVAKKAKLYGVRVLDNQGSGSYSGIISGMDYVASDSKTRGCPKGAIASMSLGGGYSASVNQGAAALVNSGVFLAVAAGNDNRDAQNTSPASEPSACTVGATDSSDRRSSFSNFGRVVDIFAPGTGVLSTWIGGSTNTISGTSMATPHIAGLAAYL
;
A
#
# COMPACT_ATOMS: atom_id res chain seq x y z
N GLU A 1 -5.36 -38.72 16.52
CA GLU A 1 -5.16 -37.29 16.83
C GLU A 1 -6.44 -36.56 16.47
N PRO A 2 -6.91 -35.57 17.26
CA PRO A 2 -8.12 -34.84 16.90
C PRO A 2 -7.94 -34.07 15.58
N ALA A 3 -9.01 -33.96 14.80
CA ALA A 3 -9.00 -33.21 13.56
C ALA A 3 -8.57 -31.74 13.81
N PRO A 4 -7.74 -31.16 12.92
CA PRO A 4 -7.32 -29.77 13.01
C PRO A 4 -8.54 -28.84 12.95
N LEU A 5 -8.45 -27.76 13.72
CA LEU A 5 -9.42 -26.67 13.72
C LEU A 5 -8.75 -25.42 13.13
N PHE A 6 -9.10 -25.07 11.90
CA PHE A 6 -8.60 -23.88 11.22
C PHE A 6 -9.41 -22.65 11.58
N THR A 7 -8.73 -21.51 11.61
CA THR A 7 -9.34 -20.19 11.69
C THR A 7 -8.86 -19.41 10.47
N PRO A 8 -9.75 -19.03 9.54
CA PRO A 8 -9.34 -18.32 8.34
C PRO A 8 -8.84 -16.92 8.68
N GLN A 9 -7.93 -16.40 7.85
CA GLN A 9 -7.51 -15.00 7.89
C GLN A 9 -8.56 -14.15 7.18
N ALA A 10 -9.71 -13.97 7.82
CA ALA A 10 -10.82 -13.17 7.31
C ALA A 10 -11.15 -12.03 8.26
N GLU A 11 -11.58 -10.90 7.72
CA GLU A 11 -11.99 -9.72 8.50
C GLU A 11 -13.21 -9.99 9.40
N SER A 12 -14.06 -10.94 9.01
CA SER A 12 -15.29 -11.26 9.73
C SER A 12 -15.51 -12.77 9.78
N ILE A 13 -15.18 -13.35 10.94
CA ILE A 13 -15.56 -14.72 11.31
C ILE A 13 -17.03 -14.73 11.71
N ILE A 14 -17.78 -15.69 11.20
CA ILE A 14 -19.19 -15.88 11.58
C ILE A 14 -19.22 -16.65 12.90
N ALA A 15 -19.78 -16.05 13.94
CA ALA A 15 -19.81 -16.65 15.27
C ALA A 15 -20.53 -18.01 15.25
N ASP A 16 -19.92 -18.99 15.92
CA ASP A 16 -20.42 -20.35 16.11
C ASP A 16 -20.76 -21.15 14.84
N LYS A 17 -20.31 -20.69 13.66
CA LYS A 17 -20.46 -21.39 12.38
C LYS A 17 -19.15 -22.06 11.96
N TYR A 18 -19.27 -23.27 11.45
CA TYR A 18 -18.12 -24.09 11.04
C TYR A 18 -18.40 -24.84 9.75
N ILE A 19 -17.34 -25.12 9.00
CA ILE A 19 -17.29 -25.99 7.84
C ILE A 19 -16.55 -27.26 8.28
N VAL A 20 -17.18 -28.42 8.12
CA VAL A 20 -16.61 -29.73 8.48
C VAL A 20 -16.36 -30.52 7.20
N LYS A 21 -15.10 -30.91 6.98
CA LYS A 21 -14.70 -31.82 5.89
C LYS A 21 -14.55 -33.23 6.45
N PHE A 22 -15.20 -34.20 5.81
CA PHE A 22 -14.92 -35.62 6.04
C PHE A 22 -13.82 -36.12 5.09
N LYS A 23 -13.11 -37.16 5.50
CA LYS A 23 -12.15 -37.86 4.65
C LYS A 23 -12.87 -38.46 3.44
N ASP A 24 -12.17 -38.55 2.32
CA ASP A 24 -12.77 -38.95 1.04
C ASP A 24 -13.15 -40.45 0.99
N ASP A 25 -12.59 -41.27 1.89
CA ASP A 25 -12.86 -42.71 2.03
C ASP A 25 -14.07 -43.03 2.93
N ILE A 26 -14.66 -42.01 3.57
CA ILE A 26 -15.86 -42.20 4.40
C ILE A 26 -17.10 -42.35 3.52
N ALA A 27 -17.88 -43.40 3.78
CA ALA A 27 -19.14 -43.65 3.09
C ALA A 27 -20.17 -42.55 3.41
N ARG A 28 -20.88 -42.08 2.38
CA ARG A 28 -21.87 -40.99 2.49
C ARG A 28 -22.92 -41.22 3.57
N ILE A 29 -23.39 -42.46 3.73
CA ILE A 29 -24.40 -42.79 4.73
C ILE A 29 -23.93 -42.48 6.16
N ALA A 30 -22.63 -42.64 6.44
CA ALA A 30 -22.05 -42.30 7.74
C ALA A 30 -21.96 -40.78 7.95
N THR A 31 -21.78 -40.02 6.86
CA THR A 31 -21.85 -38.56 6.87
C THR A 31 -23.27 -38.09 7.16
N ASP A 32 -24.27 -38.68 6.52
CA ASP A 32 -25.69 -38.32 6.69
C ASP A 32 -26.19 -38.61 8.12
N ASP A 33 -25.78 -39.73 8.71
CA ASP A 33 -26.06 -40.05 10.11
C ASP A 33 -25.44 -39.02 11.06
N THR A 34 -24.18 -38.62 10.80
CA THR A 34 -23.48 -37.62 11.60
C THR A 34 -24.16 -36.25 11.50
N VAL A 35 -24.58 -35.84 10.31
CA VAL A 35 -25.30 -34.58 10.10
C VAL A 35 -26.69 -34.61 10.75
N SER A 36 -27.37 -35.75 10.71
CA SER A 36 -28.70 -35.93 11.31
C SER A 36 -28.68 -35.93 12.85
N ALA A 37 -27.55 -36.25 13.45
CA ALA A 37 -27.35 -36.25 14.91
C ALA A 37 -27.05 -34.85 15.49
N LEU A 38 -26.87 -33.82 14.65
CA LEU A 38 -26.61 -32.46 15.10
C LEU A 38 -27.87 -31.84 15.73
N THR A 39 -27.66 -31.04 16.77
CA THR A 39 -28.71 -30.31 17.49
C THR A 39 -29.36 -29.26 16.58
N SER A 40 -28.54 -28.61 15.76
CA SER A 40 -29.00 -27.66 14.73
C SER A 40 -28.89 -28.29 13.36
N LYS A 41 -29.90 -28.06 12.51
CA LYS A 41 -29.85 -28.48 11.11
C LYS A 41 -28.63 -27.83 10.43
N ALA A 42 -27.86 -28.61 9.68
CA ALA A 42 -26.80 -28.07 8.82
C ALA A 42 -27.38 -27.04 7.84
N ASP A 43 -26.68 -25.92 7.67
CA ASP A 43 -27.07 -24.90 6.70
C ASP A 43 -26.86 -25.43 5.27
N PHE A 44 -25.77 -26.19 5.08
CA PHE A 44 -25.40 -26.80 3.80
C PHE A 44 -24.84 -28.20 4.02
N VAL A 45 -25.19 -29.14 3.15
CA VAL A 45 -24.53 -30.44 3.01
C VAL A 45 -23.97 -30.51 1.60
N TYR A 46 -22.69 -30.86 1.49
CA TYR A 46 -21.95 -30.84 0.23
C TYR A 46 -21.76 -32.27 -0.28
N GLU A 47 -22.25 -32.53 -1.49
CA GLU A 47 -22.37 -33.90 -2.02
C GLU A 47 -21.53 -34.18 -3.28
N HIS A 48 -20.89 -33.16 -3.85
CA HIS A 48 -20.24 -33.25 -5.16
C HIS A 48 -18.77 -32.87 -5.12
N ALA A 49 -18.47 -31.57 -5.00
CA ALA A 49 -17.11 -31.04 -5.06
C ALA A 49 -16.38 -31.04 -3.71
N PHE A 50 -17.14 -31.14 -2.62
CA PHE A 50 -16.65 -31.11 -1.26
C PHE A 50 -17.47 -32.13 -0.47
N HIS A 51 -16.81 -33.00 0.30
CA HIS A 51 -17.49 -34.01 1.12
C HIS A 51 -17.54 -33.53 2.58
N GLY A 52 -18.67 -32.97 2.99
CA GLY A 52 -18.76 -32.24 4.25
C GLY A 52 -20.10 -31.53 4.45
N PHE A 53 -20.18 -30.73 5.49
CA PHE A 53 -21.32 -29.84 5.74
C PHE A 53 -20.85 -28.53 6.37
N ALA A 54 -21.72 -27.52 6.35
CA ALA A 54 -21.53 -26.28 7.12
C ALA A 54 -22.75 -26.05 8.02
N GLY A 55 -22.51 -25.57 9.24
CA GLY A 55 -23.57 -25.43 10.24
C GLY A 55 -23.11 -24.75 11.52
N SER A 56 -24.09 -24.43 12.36
CA SER A 56 -23.82 -24.03 13.74
C SER A 56 -23.46 -25.24 14.59
N LEU A 57 -22.36 -25.17 15.33
CA LEU A 57 -21.93 -26.23 16.25
C LEU A 57 -21.83 -25.69 17.67
N THR A 58 -22.38 -26.43 18.63
CA THR A 58 -22.10 -26.24 20.05
C THR A 58 -20.65 -26.61 20.37
N LYS A 59 -20.16 -26.20 21.55
CA LYS A 59 -18.80 -26.55 21.99
C LYS A 59 -18.62 -28.06 22.12
N GLU A 60 -19.67 -28.76 22.55
CA GLU A 60 -19.74 -30.20 22.72
C GLU A 60 -19.70 -30.90 21.36
N GLU A 61 -20.51 -30.46 20.39
CA GLU A 61 -20.50 -31.02 19.02
C GLU A 61 -19.17 -30.77 18.31
N LEU A 62 -18.62 -29.57 18.44
CA LEU A 62 -17.29 -29.26 17.89
C LEU A 62 -16.23 -30.21 18.47
N LYS A 63 -16.25 -30.46 19.79
CA LYS A 63 -15.32 -31.39 20.42
C LYS A 63 -15.52 -32.82 19.90
N MET A 64 -16.75 -33.30 19.82
CA MET A 64 -17.07 -34.64 19.32
C MET A 64 -16.63 -34.81 17.86
N LEU A 65 -16.90 -33.83 17.00
CA LEU A 65 -16.52 -33.88 15.58
C LEU A 65 -15.00 -33.82 15.40
N ARG A 66 -14.27 -33.10 16.27
CA ARG A 66 -12.79 -33.14 16.26
C ARG A 66 -12.25 -34.51 16.65
N GLU A 67 -12.95 -35.26 17.48
CA GLU A 67 -12.54 -36.62 17.88
C GLU A 67 -13.04 -37.69 16.91
N HIS A 68 -13.93 -37.34 15.97
CA HIS A 68 -14.52 -38.27 15.03
C HIS A 68 -13.51 -38.78 13.98
N PRO A 69 -13.32 -40.11 13.83
CA PRO A 69 -12.24 -40.67 13.01
C PRO A 69 -12.40 -40.38 11.51
N GLY A 70 -13.62 -40.11 11.07
CA GLY A 70 -13.94 -39.76 9.69
C GLY A 70 -13.79 -38.28 9.33
N VAL A 71 -13.62 -37.38 10.32
CA VAL A 71 -13.42 -35.95 10.04
C VAL A 71 -11.97 -35.72 9.65
N ASP A 72 -11.77 -35.01 8.53
CA ASP A 72 -10.46 -34.59 8.04
C ASP A 72 -10.04 -33.29 8.72
N PHE A 73 -10.86 -32.24 8.60
CA PHE A 73 -10.65 -30.98 9.29
C PHE A 73 -11.96 -30.26 9.60
N ILE A 74 -11.87 -29.29 10.51
CA ILE A 74 -12.94 -28.32 10.80
C ILE A 74 -12.36 -26.92 10.61
N GLU A 75 -13.12 -26.02 10.01
CA GLU A 75 -12.74 -24.63 9.82
C GLU A 75 -13.85 -23.71 10.32
N LYS A 76 -13.52 -22.58 10.96
CA LYS A 76 -14.51 -21.55 11.29
C LYS A 76 -15.01 -20.88 10.02
N ASP A 77 -16.32 -20.71 9.90
CA ASP A 77 -16.91 -20.04 8.73
C ASP A 77 -16.67 -18.52 8.79
N ALA A 78 -16.54 -17.91 7.62
CA ALA A 78 -16.19 -16.51 7.48
C ALA A 78 -16.86 -15.87 6.27
N LEU A 79 -17.12 -14.57 6.34
CA LEU A 79 -17.70 -13.83 5.22
C LEU A 79 -16.65 -13.59 4.13
N MET A 80 -16.95 -14.08 2.92
CA MET A 80 -16.26 -13.64 1.71
C MET A 80 -17.07 -12.54 1.04
N ARG A 81 -16.46 -11.38 0.80
CA ARG A 81 -17.12 -10.24 0.14
C ARG A 81 -16.80 -10.22 -1.36
N ILE A 82 -17.75 -9.71 -2.15
CA ILE A 82 -17.47 -9.31 -3.54
C ILE A 82 -16.52 -8.11 -3.46
N SER A 83 -15.32 -8.22 -4.05
CA SER A 83 -14.39 -7.10 -4.21
C SER A 83 -15.03 -6.06 -5.14
N GLY A 84 -15.58 -4.99 -4.58
CA GLY A 84 -16.28 -3.95 -5.34
C GLY A 84 -15.31 -2.85 -5.74
N LEU A 85 -14.81 -2.87 -6.98
CA LEU A 85 -14.10 -1.72 -7.54
C LEU A 85 -15.03 -0.50 -7.50
N THR A 86 -14.61 0.53 -6.78
CA THR A 86 -15.21 1.86 -6.74
C THR A 86 -14.67 2.70 -7.89
N GLU A 87 -15.47 3.67 -8.34
CA GLU A 87 -15.09 4.63 -9.38
C GLU A 87 -15.20 6.07 -8.85
N GLN A 88 -14.14 6.86 -8.99
CA GLN A 88 -14.18 8.31 -8.81
C GLN A 88 -14.27 8.98 -10.17
N SER A 89 -15.38 9.66 -10.44
CA SER A 89 -15.52 10.54 -11.61
C SER A 89 -14.75 11.84 -11.41
N GLY A 90 -14.26 12.43 -12.51
CA GLY A 90 -13.51 13.70 -12.48
C GLY A 90 -12.15 13.59 -11.79
N ALA A 91 -11.56 12.40 -11.80
CA ALA A 91 -10.24 12.18 -11.21
C ALA A 91 -9.15 12.94 -12.01
N PRO A 92 -8.06 13.39 -11.35
CA PRO A 92 -6.90 13.90 -12.04
C PRO A 92 -6.39 12.89 -13.07
N TRP A 93 -5.89 13.38 -14.20
CA TRP A 93 -5.46 12.53 -15.32
C TRP A 93 -4.46 11.45 -14.90
N GLY A 94 -3.61 11.73 -13.91
CA GLY A 94 -2.64 10.79 -13.38
C GLY A 94 -3.31 9.55 -12.76
N LEU A 95 -4.35 9.73 -11.95
CA LEU A 95 -5.14 8.63 -11.39
C LEU A 95 -5.88 7.85 -12.49
N GLY A 96 -6.47 8.58 -13.46
CA GLY A 96 -7.10 7.94 -14.61
C GLY A 96 -6.11 7.09 -15.41
N ARG A 97 -4.88 7.59 -15.58
CA ARG A 97 -3.85 6.91 -16.36
C ARG A 97 -3.32 5.64 -15.69
N ILE A 98 -3.14 5.63 -14.38
CA ILE A 98 -2.65 4.43 -13.66
C ILE A 98 -3.71 3.34 -13.51
N SER A 99 -5.00 3.68 -13.60
CA SER A 99 -6.11 2.74 -13.44
C SER A 99 -6.68 2.19 -14.74
N HIS A 100 -6.23 2.70 -15.90
CA HIS A 100 -6.74 2.32 -17.22
C HIS A 100 -5.61 1.98 -18.20
N ARG A 101 -5.89 1.02 -19.11
CA ARG A 101 -4.96 0.69 -20.21
C ARG A 101 -4.90 1.78 -21.28
N ASN A 102 -6.04 2.41 -21.57
CA ASN A 102 -6.14 3.47 -22.57
C ASN A 102 -5.99 4.84 -21.91
N ARG A 103 -5.35 5.78 -22.62
CA ARG A 103 -5.22 7.17 -22.20
C ARG A 103 -6.56 7.92 -22.19
N GLY A 104 -6.58 9.05 -21.49
CA GLY A 104 -7.71 9.99 -21.54
C GLY A 104 -8.89 9.66 -20.63
N SER A 105 -8.77 8.62 -19.79
CA SER A 105 -9.77 8.37 -18.76
C SER A 105 -9.82 9.54 -17.76
N THR A 106 -11.04 9.94 -17.41
CA THR A 106 -11.34 10.93 -16.38
C THR A 106 -11.86 10.26 -15.11
N THR A 107 -11.78 8.93 -15.03
CA THR A 107 -12.23 8.14 -13.89
C THR A 107 -11.06 7.39 -13.25
N TYR A 108 -11.06 7.31 -11.92
CA TYR A 108 -10.13 6.45 -11.18
C TYR A 108 -10.88 5.23 -10.67
N ARG A 109 -10.47 4.04 -11.11
CA ARG A 109 -11.01 2.76 -10.65
C ARG A 109 -10.09 2.18 -9.59
N TYR A 110 -10.63 1.93 -8.41
CA TYR A 110 -9.86 1.48 -7.25
C TYR A 110 -10.74 0.67 -6.29
N ASP A 111 -10.10 -0.14 -5.47
CA ASP A 111 -10.72 -0.89 -4.39
C ASP A 111 -10.91 0.05 -3.19
N ASP A 112 -12.05 -0.05 -2.51
CA ASP A 112 -12.36 0.85 -1.38
C ASP A 112 -11.43 0.67 -0.17
N SER A 113 -10.75 -0.49 -0.09
CA SER A 113 -9.70 -0.80 0.88
C SER A 113 -8.29 -0.30 0.48
N ALA A 114 -8.12 0.32 -0.69
CA ALA A 114 -6.80 0.71 -1.22
C ALA A 114 -5.96 1.51 -0.21
N GLY A 115 -4.86 0.92 0.29
CA GLY A 115 -4.00 1.51 1.31
C GLY A 115 -4.25 1.07 2.75
N GLU A 116 -5.31 0.32 3.02
CA GLU A 116 -5.64 -0.08 4.38
C GLU A 116 -4.54 -0.97 4.99
N GLY A 117 -4.07 -0.60 6.19
CA GLY A 117 -3.02 -1.34 6.88
C GLY A 117 -1.60 -1.08 6.35
N THR A 118 -1.39 -0.09 5.48
CA THR A 118 -0.06 0.34 5.03
C THR A 118 0.39 1.67 5.65
N CYS A 119 1.70 1.81 5.77
CA CYS A 119 2.39 3.02 6.22
C CYS A 119 3.19 3.62 5.07
N VAL A 120 3.00 4.90 4.76
CA VAL A 120 3.75 5.59 3.70
C VAL A 120 4.53 6.75 4.29
N TYR A 121 5.85 6.68 4.21
CA TYR A 121 6.80 7.70 4.65
C TYR A 121 7.15 8.64 3.51
N ILE A 122 7.00 9.94 3.75
CA ILE A 122 7.32 11.02 2.83
C ILE A 122 8.59 11.69 3.33
N ILE A 123 9.73 11.29 2.75
CA ILE A 123 11.05 11.84 3.07
C ILE A 123 11.27 13.04 2.12
N ASP A 124 10.89 14.24 2.57
CA ASP A 124 10.75 15.42 1.70
C ASP A 124 10.88 16.74 2.51
N THR A 125 10.16 17.81 2.12
CA THR A 125 9.99 19.05 2.89
C THR A 125 9.02 18.88 4.08
N GLY A 126 8.65 17.66 4.46
CA GLY A 126 7.67 17.40 5.53
C GLY A 126 6.24 17.31 5.00
N ILE A 127 5.26 17.46 5.90
CA ILE A 127 3.84 17.35 5.57
C ILE A 127 3.01 18.32 6.44
N GLU A 128 2.04 19.02 5.84
CA GLU A 128 0.97 19.69 6.57
C GLU A 128 -0.06 18.64 7.02
N ALA A 129 0.20 17.97 8.14
CA ALA A 129 -0.62 16.87 8.62
C ALA A 129 -2.10 17.24 8.86
N SER A 130 -2.37 18.52 9.13
CA SER A 130 -3.72 19.06 9.33
C SER A 130 -4.48 19.33 8.04
N HIS A 131 -3.89 19.10 6.86
CA HIS A 131 -4.55 19.35 5.59
C HIS A 131 -5.83 18.47 5.48
N PRO A 132 -7.00 19.06 5.15
CA PRO A 132 -8.30 18.37 5.23
C PRO A 132 -8.39 17.11 4.36
N GLU A 133 -7.72 17.11 3.20
CA GLU A 133 -7.62 15.97 2.29
C GLU A 133 -6.97 14.70 2.89
N PHE A 134 -6.27 14.80 4.03
CA PHE A 134 -5.71 13.62 4.70
C PHE A 134 -6.67 12.99 5.70
N GLU A 135 -7.79 13.65 6.05
CA GLU A 135 -8.83 13.11 6.93
C GLU A 135 -8.27 12.53 8.25
N GLY A 136 -7.23 13.17 8.80
CA GLY A 136 -6.57 12.74 10.04
C GLY A 136 -5.60 11.56 9.91
N ARG A 137 -5.36 11.04 8.69
CA ARG A 137 -4.43 9.92 8.44
C ARG A 137 -2.96 10.34 8.30
N ALA A 138 -2.69 11.63 8.28
CA ALA A 138 -1.34 12.17 8.18
C ALA A 138 -0.76 12.50 9.55
N THR A 139 0.55 12.29 9.72
CA THR A 139 1.30 12.65 10.92
C THR A 139 2.67 13.18 10.52
N PHE A 140 3.07 14.34 11.06
CA PHE A 140 4.45 14.79 11.00
C PHE A 140 5.26 14.07 12.07
N LEU A 141 6.34 13.40 11.69
CA LEU A 141 7.13 12.59 12.62
C LEU A 141 8.35 13.34 13.14
N ARG A 142 9.18 13.84 12.24
CA ARG A 142 10.49 14.37 12.59
C ARG A 142 11.04 15.32 11.55
N SER A 143 11.73 16.36 12.01
CA SER A 143 12.61 17.18 11.19
C SER A 143 14.08 16.85 11.41
N PHE A 144 14.83 16.86 10.31
CA PHE A 144 16.29 16.90 10.29
C PHE A 144 16.81 18.27 9.85
N ILE A 145 15.93 19.28 9.82
CA ILE A 145 16.25 20.68 9.53
C ILE A 145 16.02 21.50 10.80
N SER A 146 17.08 22.13 11.30
CA SER A 146 17.04 22.89 12.56
C SER A 146 15.95 23.97 12.55
N GLY A 147 15.04 23.91 13.54
CA GLY A 147 14.01 24.92 13.77
C GLY A 147 12.84 24.89 12.79
N GLN A 148 12.66 23.82 12.01
CA GLN A 148 11.62 23.74 10.98
C GLN A 148 10.81 22.44 11.16
N GLU A 149 9.69 22.52 11.88
CA GLU A 149 8.88 21.37 12.34
C GLU A 149 7.55 21.20 11.57
N THR A 150 7.44 21.78 10.39
CA THR A 150 6.28 21.62 9.49
C THR A 150 6.71 21.82 8.04
N ASP A 151 5.83 21.53 7.08
CA ASP A 151 6.07 21.82 5.68
C ASP A 151 5.92 23.31 5.38
N GLY A 152 7.04 24.02 5.28
CA GLY A 152 7.07 25.43 4.85
C GLY A 152 7.33 25.64 3.36
N HIS A 153 7.42 24.57 2.55
CA HIS A 153 7.60 24.68 1.10
C HIS A 153 6.34 24.22 0.33
N GLY A 154 5.69 23.15 0.77
CA GLY A 154 4.50 22.54 0.16
C GLY A 154 4.77 21.35 -0.75
N HIS A 155 6.03 21.06 -1.08
CA HIS A 155 6.37 19.97 -2.00
C HIS A 155 6.07 18.59 -1.38
N GLY A 156 6.42 18.38 -0.12
CA GLY A 156 6.15 17.14 0.61
C GLY A 156 4.65 16.92 0.84
N THR A 157 3.90 17.96 1.25
CA THR A 157 2.43 17.90 1.38
C THR A 157 1.77 17.50 0.07
N ARG A 158 2.24 18.06 -1.05
CA ARG A 158 1.76 17.74 -2.38
C ARG A 158 2.03 16.29 -2.75
N CYS A 159 3.23 15.79 -2.47
CA CYS A 159 3.61 14.41 -2.76
C CYS A 159 2.79 13.43 -1.92
N ALA A 160 2.62 13.69 -0.63
CA ALA A 160 1.73 12.93 0.24
C ALA A 160 0.28 12.90 -0.29
N GLY A 161 -0.19 14.01 -0.86
CA GLY A 161 -1.48 14.10 -1.52
C GLY A 161 -1.68 13.05 -2.62
N THR A 162 -0.72 12.93 -3.53
CA THR A 162 -0.79 11.97 -4.63
C THR A 162 -0.72 10.53 -4.13
N MET A 163 -0.03 10.27 -3.01
CA MET A 163 0.03 8.92 -2.44
C MET A 163 -1.30 8.51 -1.80
N GLY A 164 -1.89 9.36 -0.96
CA GLY A 164 -2.99 8.92 -0.09
C GLY A 164 -4.01 9.97 0.35
N SER A 165 -4.11 11.13 -0.31
CA SER A 165 -5.25 12.02 -0.05
C SER A 165 -6.60 11.42 -0.48
N LYS A 166 -7.68 11.97 0.05
CA LYS A 166 -9.06 11.61 -0.30
C LYS A 166 -9.35 11.75 -1.81
N SER A 167 -8.99 12.89 -2.40
CA SER A 167 -9.43 13.24 -3.76
C SER A 167 -8.35 13.01 -4.82
N TYR A 168 -7.08 13.08 -4.43
CA TYR A 168 -5.93 13.00 -5.35
C TYR A 168 -5.04 11.77 -5.10
N GLY A 169 -5.33 10.98 -4.06
CA GLY A 169 -4.51 9.86 -3.64
C GLY A 169 -4.78 8.57 -4.42
N VAL A 170 -3.72 7.81 -4.64
CA VAL A 170 -3.79 6.43 -5.16
C VAL A 170 -4.30 5.47 -4.07
N ALA A 171 -3.64 5.44 -2.90
CA ALA A 171 -3.93 4.58 -1.76
C ALA A 171 -4.65 5.37 -0.66
N LYS A 172 -5.97 5.56 -0.84
CA LYS A 172 -6.79 6.48 -0.06
C LYS A 172 -7.04 6.08 1.40
N LYS A 173 -6.61 4.90 1.82
CA LYS A 173 -6.69 4.41 3.21
C LYS A 173 -5.33 4.33 3.90
N ALA A 174 -4.24 4.67 3.20
CA ALA A 174 -2.89 4.64 3.75
C ALA A 174 -2.71 5.66 4.90
N LYS A 175 -1.86 5.29 5.87
CA LYS A 175 -1.34 6.22 6.89
C LYS A 175 -0.12 6.95 6.32
N LEU A 176 -0.08 8.27 6.44
CA LEU A 176 0.95 9.11 5.83
C LEU A 176 1.87 9.70 6.92
N TYR A 177 3.17 9.54 6.76
CA TYR A 177 4.17 9.95 7.74
C TYR A 177 5.20 10.90 7.12
N GLY A 178 5.17 12.17 7.50
CA GLY A 178 6.15 13.15 7.01
C GLY A 178 7.46 13.08 7.79
N VAL A 179 8.56 12.91 7.06
CA VAL A 179 9.94 13.00 7.57
C VAL A 179 10.63 14.11 6.80
N ARG A 180 10.95 15.21 7.47
CA ARG A 180 11.49 16.39 6.81
C ARG A 180 13.02 16.32 6.73
N VAL A 181 13.53 16.33 5.51
CA VAL A 181 14.97 16.35 5.19
C VAL A 181 15.35 17.49 4.24
N LEU A 182 14.36 18.22 3.72
CA LEU A 182 14.52 19.41 2.89
C LEU A 182 13.99 20.64 3.62
N ASP A 183 14.67 21.77 3.47
CA ASP A 183 14.31 23.06 4.05
C ASP A 183 13.18 23.76 3.26
N ASN A 184 12.82 24.98 3.67
CA ASN A 184 11.74 25.76 3.04
C ASN A 184 12.04 26.17 1.59
N GLN A 185 13.30 26.02 1.14
CA GLN A 185 13.73 26.25 -0.23
C GLN A 185 13.90 24.93 -1.01
N GLY A 186 13.46 23.80 -0.44
CA GLY A 186 13.55 22.49 -1.07
C GLY A 186 14.96 21.90 -1.09
N SER A 187 15.87 22.42 -0.25
CA SER A 187 17.27 22.01 -0.20
C SER A 187 17.58 21.20 1.05
N GLY A 188 18.42 20.18 0.94
CA GLY A 188 18.82 19.35 2.07
C GLY A 188 20.24 18.83 1.92
N SER A 189 20.91 18.59 3.05
CA SER A 189 22.22 17.96 3.06
C SER A 189 22.10 16.45 2.85
N TYR A 190 23.11 15.83 2.24
CA TYR A 190 23.17 14.36 2.15
C TYR A 190 23.12 13.69 3.53
N SER A 191 23.74 14.29 4.55
CA SER A 191 23.67 13.79 5.93
C SER A 191 22.26 13.84 6.52
N GLY A 192 21.49 14.90 6.28
CA GLY A 192 20.10 15.01 6.71
C GLY A 192 19.19 14.01 5.99
N ILE A 193 19.41 13.84 4.69
CA ILE A 193 18.70 12.86 3.85
C ILE A 193 18.96 11.42 4.34
N ILE A 194 20.22 11.06 4.60
CA ILE A 194 20.59 9.75 5.16
C ILE A 194 20.00 9.55 6.56
N SER A 195 20.01 10.59 7.41
CA SER A 195 19.40 10.54 8.75
C SER A 195 17.89 10.31 8.69
N GLY A 196 17.21 10.88 7.68
CA GLY A 196 15.79 10.60 7.41
C GLY A 196 15.54 9.15 7.03
N MET A 197 16.36 8.57 6.15
CA MET A 197 16.27 7.15 5.79
C MET A 197 16.51 6.23 6.99
N ASP A 198 17.55 6.50 7.78
CA ASP A 198 17.87 5.73 9.00
C ASP A 198 16.71 5.77 10.01
N TYR A 199 16.12 6.94 10.21
CA TYR A 199 14.95 7.09 11.07
C TYR A 199 13.76 6.28 10.58
N VAL A 200 13.45 6.30 9.28
CA VAL A 200 12.34 5.50 8.72
C VAL A 200 12.58 4.00 8.89
N ALA A 201 13.82 3.54 8.68
CA ALA A 201 14.19 2.13 8.85
C ALA A 201 13.98 1.62 10.28
N SER A 202 14.12 2.50 11.28
CA SER A 202 13.84 2.20 12.68
C SER A 202 12.36 2.34 13.03
N ASP A 203 11.76 3.47 12.66
CA ASP A 203 10.38 3.83 13.01
C ASP A 203 9.35 2.88 12.40
N SER A 204 9.56 2.44 11.14
CA SER A 204 8.65 1.53 10.42
C SER A 204 8.39 0.22 11.16
N LYS A 205 9.39 -0.30 11.88
CA LYS A 205 9.28 -1.53 12.69
C LYS A 205 8.37 -1.38 13.91
N THR A 206 8.10 -0.14 14.32
CA THR A 206 7.23 0.17 15.47
C THR A 206 5.78 0.42 15.08
N ARG A 207 5.47 0.50 13.77
CA ARG A 207 4.14 0.85 13.29
C ARG A 207 3.27 -0.39 13.07
N GLY A 208 2.01 -0.28 13.49
CA GLY A 208 0.96 -1.27 13.19
C GLY A 208 0.46 -1.15 11.76
N CYS A 209 1.31 -1.52 10.79
CA CYS A 209 1.01 -1.55 9.36
C CYS A 209 1.28 -2.96 8.80
N PRO A 210 0.34 -3.90 9.02
CA PRO A 210 0.53 -5.32 8.70
C PRO A 210 0.73 -5.60 7.21
N LYS A 211 0.32 -4.68 6.33
CA LYS A 211 0.49 -4.81 4.88
C LYS A 211 1.78 -4.17 4.34
N GLY A 212 2.60 -3.59 5.23
CA GLY A 212 3.94 -3.13 4.90
C GLY A 212 4.17 -1.63 5.03
N ALA A 213 5.43 -1.26 4.86
CA ALA A 213 5.92 0.11 4.91
C ALA A 213 6.54 0.52 3.56
N ILE A 214 6.21 1.72 3.13
CA ILE A 214 6.62 2.33 1.89
C ILE A 214 7.31 3.66 2.23
N ALA A 215 8.39 3.99 1.55
CA ALA A 215 9.02 5.29 1.57
C ALA A 215 9.04 5.88 0.16
N SER A 216 8.80 7.19 0.08
CA SER A 216 8.93 7.95 -1.15
C SER A 216 9.90 9.09 -0.95
N MET A 217 10.84 9.22 -1.89
CA MET A 217 11.83 10.28 -1.94
C MET A 217 11.70 11.01 -3.29
N SER A 218 10.91 12.08 -3.29
CA SER A 218 10.70 12.94 -4.46
C SER A 218 11.81 14.00 -4.59
N LEU A 219 13.05 13.58 -4.37
CA LEU A 219 14.24 14.41 -4.31
C LEU A 219 15.39 13.73 -5.05
N GLY A 220 16.43 14.49 -5.37
CA GLY A 220 17.63 13.93 -5.97
C GLY A 220 18.72 14.96 -6.18
N GLY A 221 19.93 14.47 -6.40
CA GLY A 221 21.11 15.27 -6.72
C GLY A 221 22.09 14.49 -7.58
N GLY A 222 23.32 15.00 -7.69
CA GLY A 222 24.40 14.24 -8.32
C GLY A 222 24.69 12.93 -7.58
N TYR A 223 25.35 12.00 -8.26
CA TYR A 223 25.74 10.71 -7.68
C TYR A 223 26.43 10.87 -6.32
N SER A 224 26.01 10.06 -5.36
CA SER A 224 26.57 9.98 -4.02
C SER A 224 26.48 8.55 -3.51
N ALA A 225 27.65 7.92 -3.34
CA ALA A 225 27.73 6.55 -2.82
C ALA A 225 27.08 6.40 -1.44
N SER A 226 27.20 7.41 -0.57
CA SER A 226 26.61 7.39 0.77
C SER A 226 25.08 7.48 0.75
N VAL A 227 24.51 8.29 -0.17
CA VAL A 227 23.05 8.38 -0.32
C VAL A 227 22.48 7.06 -0.88
N ASN A 228 23.16 6.46 -1.85
CA ASN A 228 22.80 5.16 -2.39
C ASN A 228 22.86 4.05 -1.32
N GLN A 229 23.94 4.00 -0.53
CA GLN A 229 24.05 3.04 0.57
C GLN A 229 22.95 3.24 1.64
N GLY A 230 22.57 4.49 1.93
CA GLY A 230 21.43 4.78 2.80
C GLY A 230 20.11 4.26 2.23
N ALA A 231 19.89 4.45 0.93
CA ALA A 231 18.70 3.94 0.24
C ALA A 231 18.66 2.40 0.24
N ALA A 232 19.79 1.74 -0.04
CA ALA A 232 19.92 0.30 0.04
C ALA A 232 19.63 -0.23 1.46
N ALA A 233 20.17 0.42 2.49
CA ALA A 233 19.93 0.05 3.88
C ALA A 233 18.45 0.20 4.27
N LEU A 234 17.78 1.25 3.80
CA LEU A 234 16.34 1.43 4.00
C LEU A 234 15.54 0.30 3.33
N VAL A 235 15.85 -0.05 2.09
CA VAL A 235 15.19 -1.18 1.39
C VAL A 235 15.42 -2.51 2.13
N ASN A 236 16.66 -2.77 2.54
CA ASN A 236 17.04 -3.97 3.30
C ASN A 236 16.36 -4.05 4.68
N SER A 237 15.83 -2.94 5.20
CA SER A 237 15.05 -2.93 6.45
C SER A 237 13.61 -3.43 6.27
N GLY A 238 13.18 -3.73 5.04
CA GLY A 238 11.83 -4.19 4.69
C GLY A 238 10.90 -3.09 4.20
N VAL A 239 11.43 -1.91 3.86
CA VAL A 239 10.65 -0.77 3.37
C VAL A 239 10.78 -0.68 1.84
N PHE A 240 9.66 -0.69 1.11
CA PHE A 240 9.69 -0.40 -0.33
C PHE A 240 10.06 1.06 -0.54
N LEU A 241 11.04 1.37 -1.39
CA LEU A 241 11.51 2.73 -1.63
C LEU A 241 11.29 3.16 -3.08
N ALA A 242 10.45 4.18 -3.29
CA ALA A 242 10.30 4.86 -4.58
C ALA A 242 11.11 6.16 -4.60
N VAL A 243 11.86 6.39 -5.68
CA VAL A 243 12.74 7.57 -5.84
C VAL A 243 12.52 8.25 -7.18
N ALA A 244 12.69 9.57 -7.22
CA ALA A 244 12.60 10.34 -8.47
C ALA A 244 13.84 10.15 -9.34
N ALA A 245 13.67 9.89 -10.64
CA ALA A 245 14.80 9.75 -11.56
C ALA A 245 15.61 11.06 -11.74
N GLY A 246 14.97 12.22 -11.53
CA GLY A 246 15.53 13.56 -11.72
C GLY A 246 15.04 14.26 -12.99
N ASN A 247 15.29 15.57 -13.09
CA ASN A 247 14.61 16.47 -14.05
C ASN A 247 15.58 17.20 -15.00
N ASP A 248 16.75 16.62 -15.29
CA ASP A 248 17.81 17.26 -16.08
C ASP A 248 17.95 16.68 -17.50
N ASN A 249 17.03 15.80 -17.92
CA ASN A 249 17.11 15.04 -19.18
C ASN A 249 18.48 14.40 -19.42
N ARG A 250 19.00 13.70 -18.39
CA ARG A 250 20.27 12.96 -18.43
C ARG A 250 20.10 11.53 -17.93
N ASP A 251 21.17 10.75 -18.02
CA ASP A 251 21.19 9.38 -17.49
C ASP A 251 21.10 9.39 -15.95
N ALA A 252 20.04 8.79 -15.41
CA ALA A 252 19.73 8.66 -14.00
C ALA A 252 20.77 7.83 -13.23
N GLN A 253 21.62 7.06 -13.92
CA GLN A 253 22.75 6.36 -13.26
C GLN A 253 23.74 7.34 -12.60
N ASN A 254 23.70 8.62 -12.99
CA ASN A 254 24.56 9.68 -12.45
C ASN A 254 23.89 10.53 -11.36
N THR A 255 22.70 10.12 -10.89
CA THR A 255 21.95 10.81 -9.83
C THR A 255 21.68 9.88 -8.66
N SER A 256 21.54 10.45 -7.46
CA SER A 256 21.23 9.70 -6.25
C SER A 256 19.99 10.29 -5.56
N PRO A 257 19.12 9.45 -4.96
CA PRO A 257 19.24 7.99 -4.82
C PRO A 257 18.84 7.16 -6.07
N ALA A 258 18.46 7.80 -7.19
CA ALA A 258 17.97 7.12 -8.41
C ALA A 258 18.89 6.05 -9.01
N SER A 259 20.20 6.11 -8.77
CA SER A 259 21.16 5.11 -9.25
C SER A 259 21.30 3.88 -8.35
N GLU A 260 20.64 3.84 -7.18
CA GLU A 260 20.68 2.69 -6.26
C GLU A 260 19.82 1.54 -6.81
N PRO A 261 20.41 0.38 -7.16
CA PRO A 261 19.68 -0.70 -7.82
C PRO A 261 18.50 -1.31 -7.04
N SER A 262 18.51 -1.22 -5.70
CA SER A 262 17.41 -1.76 -4.89
C SER A 262 16.22 -0.80 -4.75
N ALA A 263 16.38 0.47 -5.11
CA ALA A 263 15.29 1.45 -5.09
C ALA A 263 14.47 1.38 -6.38
N CYS A 264 13.18 1.67 -6.31
CA CYS A 264 12.33 1.80 -7.49
C CYS A 264 12.41 3.23 -8.03
N THR A 265 13.16 3.40 -9.11
CA THR A 265 13.42 4.69 -9.75
C THR A 265 12.34 5.02 -10.77
N VAL A 266 11.71 6.17 -10.58
CA VAL A 266 10.50 6.57 -11.32
C VAL A 266 10.79 7.76 -12.24
N GLY A 267 10.62 7.51 -13.54
CA GLY A 267 10.61 8.54 -14.58
C GLY A 267 9.24 9.18 -14.76
N ALA A 268 9.19 10.33 -15.45
CA ALA A 268 7.96 11.08 -15.68
C ALA A 268 7.43 10.94 -17.12
N THR A 269 6.12 10.80 -17.26
CA THR A 269 5.39 10.94 -18.53
C THR A 269 4.39 12.09 -18.51
N ASP A 270 4.00 12.53 -19.71
CA ASP A 270 2.86 13.39 -19.94
C ASP A 270 1.58 12.59 -20.23
N SER A 271 0.44 13.30 -20.34
CA SER A 271 -0.87 12.71 -20.62
C SER A 271 -1.01 12.09 -22.01
N SER A 272 -0.02 12.28 -22.88
CA SER A 272 0.07 11.67 -24.21
C SER A 272 0.96 10.43 -24.23
N ASP A 273 1.31 9.87 -23.07
CA ASP A 273 2.21 8.71 -22.91
C ASP A 273 3.64 8.94 -23.42
N ARG A 274 4.07 10.20 -23.51
CA ARG A 274 5.45 10.52 -23.86
C ARG A 274 6.26 10.73 -22.60
N ARG A 275 7.52 10.29 -22.61
CA ARG A 275 8.48 10.68 -21.58
C ARG A 275 8.53 12.22 -21.53
N SER A 276 8.37 12.79 -20.34
CA SER A 276 8.48 14.24 -20.15
C SER A 276 9.87 14.70 -20.56
N SER A 277 9.96 15.83 -21.26
CA SER A 277 11.23 16.32 -21.83
C SER A 277 12.31 16.53 -20.76
N PHE A 278 11.93 16.86 -19.53
CA PHE A 278 12.83 17.02 -18.39
C PHE A 278 13.24 15.69 -17.74
N SER A 279 12.47 14.61 -17.89
CA SER A 279 12.70 13.37 -17.12
C SER A 279 14.08 12.81 -17.42
N ASN A 280 14.85 12.48 -16.40
CA ASN A 280 16.01 11.62 -16.57
C ASN A 280 15.58 10.25 -17.14
N PHE A 281 16.54 9.55 -17.73
CA PHE A 281 16.34 8.29 -18.46
C PHE A 281 17.49 7.33 -18.16
N GLY A 282 17.50 6.16 -18.81
CA GLY A 282 18.61 5.20 -18.71
C GLY A 282 18.19 3.90 -18.04
N ARG A 283 19.13 2.96 -17.96
CA ARG A 283 18.87 1.58 -17.53
C ARG A 283 18.45 1.42 -16.07
N VAL A 284 18.66 2.45 -15.25
CA VAL A 284 18.31 2.44 -13.83
C VAL A 284 16.89 2.96 -13.58
N VAL A 285 16.16 3.42 -14.61
CA VAL A 285 14.76 3.80 -14.46
C VAL A 285 13.90 2.55 -14.60
N ASP A 286 13.25 2.14 -13.52
CA ASP A 286 12.41 0.93 -13.47
C ASP A 286 11.06 1.14 -14.13
N ILE A 287 10.47 2.31 -13.94
CA ILE A 287 9.10 2.59 -14.36
C ILE A 287 8.89 4.08 -14.65
N PHE A 288 7.91 4.36 -15.51
CA PHE A 288 7.42 5.71 -15.75
C PHE A 288 6.02 5.88 -15.19
N ALA A 289 5.75 7.05 -14.62
CA ALA A 289 4.44 7.41 -14.10
C ALA A 289 4.06 8.87 -14.46
N PRO A 290 2.78 9.24 -14.30
CA PRO A 290 2.31 10.60 -14.57
C PRO A 290 3.11 11.67 -13.81
N GLY A 291 3.83 12.52 -14.53
CA GLY A 291 4.73 13.52 -13.94
C GLY A 291 4.61 14.92 -14.52
N THR A 292 3.85 15.13 -15.60
CA THR A 292 3.61 16.47 -16.17
C THR A 292 2.20 16.96 -15.86
N GLY A 293 2.08 18.15 -15.28
CA GLY A 293 0.79 18.78 -15.01
C GLY A 293 -0.08 17.95 -14.07
N VAL A 294 0.46 17.57 -12.91
CA VAL A 294 -0.21 16.70 -11.95
C VAL A 294 -0.75 17.51 -10.78
N LEU A 295 -2.08 17.62 -10.73
CA LEU A 295 -2.84 18.26 -9.65
C LEU A 295 -2.80 17.40 -8.38
N SER A 296 -2.52 18.02 -7.23
CA SER A 296 -2.59 17.40 -5.90
C SER A 296 -2.73 18.48 -4.81
N THR A 297 -2.74 18.08 -3.54
CA THR A 297 -2.76 18.95 -2.37
C THR A 297 -1.60 19.96 -2.36
N TRP A 298 -1.75 21.04 -1.59
CA TRP A 298 -0.73 22.05 -1.34
C TRP A 298 -0.97 22.66 0.04
N ILE A 299 0.06 23.23 0.66
CA ILE A 299 -0.04 23.85 2.00
C ILE A 299 -1.14 24.92 2.08
N GLY A 300 -1.65 25.17 3.28
CA GLY A 300 -2.77 26.06 3.51
C GLY A 300 -4.12 25.47 3.12
N GLY A 301 -4.24 24.13 3.10
CA GLY A 301 -5.46 23.44 2.69
C GLY A 301 -5.85 23.61 1.21
N SER A 302 -4.87 23.88 0.35
CA SER A 302 -5.10 24.24 -1.05
C SER A 302 -4.65 23.12 -2.01
N THR A 303 -4.62 23.42 -3.31
CA THR A 303 -4.17 22.46 -4.33
C THR A 303 -3.26 23.15 -5.33
N ASN A 304 -2.34 22.39 -5.93
CA ASN A 304 -1.44 22.93 -6.94
C ASN A 304 -1.16 21.90 -8.05
N THR A 305 -0.93 22.39 -9.26
CA THR A 305 -0.60 21.57 -10.43
C THR A 305 0.84 21.87 -10.84
N ILE A 306 1.73 20.89 -10.64
CA ILE A 306 3.15 21.02 -10.96
C ILE A 306 3.66 19.81 -11.75
N SER A 307 4.90 19.91 -12.23
CA SER A 307 5.54 18.88 -13.04
C SER A 307 6.90 18.50 -12.48
N GLY A 308 7.26 17.22 -12.61
CA GLY A 308 8.53 16.67 -12.18
C GLY A 308 8.47 15.15 -12.05
N THR A 309 9.63 14.49 -12.06
CA THR A 309 9.75 13.09 -11.61
C THR A 309 9.29 12.94 -10.15
N SER A 310 9.48 13.99 -9.34
CA SER A 310 8.87 14.17 -8.02
C SER A 310 7.34 14.05 -7.97
N MET A 311 6.64 14.25 -9.09
CA MET A 311 5.19 14.07 -9.20
C MET A 311 4.82 12.66 -9.67
N ALA A 312 5.73 12.00 -10.39
CA ALA A 312 5.60 10.63 -10.86
C ALA A 312 5.83 9.63 -9.71
N THR A 313 6.89 9.81 -8.91
CA THR A 313 7.27 8.94 -7.79
C THR A 313 6.11 8.66 -6.81
N PRO A 314 5.32 9.67 -6.38
CA PRO A 314 4.17 9.46 -5.50
C PRO A 314 3.07 8.55 -6.05
N HIS A 315 2.89 8.47 -7.38
CA HIS A 315 1.93 7.52 -7.95
C HIS A 315 2.39 6.08 -7.72
N ILE A 316 3.69 5.82 -7.91
CA ILE A 316 4.27 4.47 -7.71
C ILE A 316 4.33 4.13 -6.23
N ALA A 317 4.72 5.06 -5.36
CA ALA A 317 4.65 4.86 -3.91
C ALA A 317 3.22 4.56 -3.44
N GLY A 318 2.23 5.26 -4.00
CA GLY A 318 0.82 4.98 -3.75
C GLY A 318 0.38 3.61 -4.27
N LEU A 319 0.82 3.18 -5.45
CA LEU A 319 0.54 1.83 -5.97
C LEU A 319 1.21 0.73 -5.14
N ALA A 320 2.43 0.96 -4.64
CA ALA A 320 3.11 0.04 -3.74
C ALA A 320 2.38 -0.07 -2.38
N ALA A 321 1.79 1.02 -1.90
CA ALA A 321 0.96 1.05 -0.70
C ALA A 321 -0.45 0.50 -0.92
N TYR A 322 -0.87 0.24 -2.16
CA TYR A 322 -2.24 -0.14 -2.48
C TYR A 322 -2.63 -1.52 -1.93
N LEU A 323 -1.64 -2.43 -1.83
CA LEU A 323 -1.79 -3.86 -1.49
C LEU A 323 -2.61 -4.10 -0.20
#